data_AF-A0A8W8NWY9-F1
#
_entry.id   AF-A0A8W8NWY9-F1
#
_cell.length_a   1.000
_cell.length_b   1.000
_cell.length_c   1.000
_cell.angle_alpha   90.00
_cell.angle_beta   90.00
_cell.angle_gamma   90.00
#
_symmetry.space_group_name_H-M   'P 1'
#
loop_
_entity.id
_entity.type
_entity.pdbx_description
1 polymer ?
#
loop_
_entity_poly.entity_id
_entity_poly.type
_entity_poly.pdbx_seq_one_letter_code
_entity_poly.pdbx_strand_id
1 'polypeptide(L)'
;MLQYGHKLERRMITSYDKYSILDCVEDCLRTTRCRSVNYHQGAHFCQTNFENRTNEPDLYTENYGWIYSDIEDWDKGIAGACSVSNCSLNEKCIPKPFGQYTCVLSDCGIPSNEGFSMEDIQEWDAIGIARGIHIRCALGFNQQGSEFFVCRSNGSWRMDLNCTLRTCPVGYTEATSNVTKTCLRFVDTPTLYPNATLDCKKDGGDLIKLDTEPLKNIFLKFIDGYIDTTTNNNIWIQAEEDGE
;
A
#
# COMPACT_ATOMS: atom_id res chain seq x y z
N MET A 1 1.86 10.40 19.70
CA MET A 1 1.45 11.79 19.97
C MET A 1 0.43 12.22 18.93
N LEU A 2 -0.70 12.80 19.35
CA LEU A 2 -1.76 13.29 18.44
C LEU A 2 -1.23 14.35 17.47
N GLN A 3 -1.49 14.18 16.17
CA GLN A 3 -1.10 15.12 15.11
C GLN A 3 -2.34 15.81 14.56
N TYR A 4 -2.52 17.08 14.90
CA TYR A 4 -3.67 17.87 14.46
C TYR A 4 -3.48 18.37 13.02
N GLY A 5 -4.57 18.45 12.27
CA GLY A 5 -4.58 18.93 10.89
C GLY A 5 -3.93 17.96 9.91
N HIS A 6 -3.84 16.67 10.26
CA HIS A 6 -3.20 15.64 9.44
C HIS A 6 -4.06 14.39 9.36
N LYS A 7 -3.85 13.63 8.28
CA LYS A 7 -4.57 12.40 7.97
C LYS A 7 -3.68 11.47 7.15
N LEU A 8 -3.77 10.17 7.39
CA LEU A 8 -3.22 9.15 6.49
C LEU A 8 -4.31 8.71 5.50
N GLU A 9 -4.07 8.94 4.22
CA GLU A 9 -5.04 8.67 3.16
C GLU A 9 -4.94 7.22 2.63
N ARG A 10 -6.04 6.70 2.06
CA ARG A 10 -6.05 5.51 1.19
C ARG A 10 -5.50 4.20 1.79
N ARG A 11 -5.45 4.10 3.13
CA ARG A 11 -5.00 2.89 3.86
C ARG A 11 -6.00 2.45 4.92
N MET A 12 -7.30 2.67 4.67
CA MET A 12 -8.37 2.45 5.62
C MET A 12 -8.75 0.96 5.74
N ILE A 13 -8.94 0.49 6.97
CA ILE A 13 -9.60 -0.78 7.29
C ILE A 13 -11.10 -0.55 7.28
N THR A 14 -11.59 0.39 8.08
CA THR A 14 -13.01 0.77 8.13
C THR A 14 -13.18 2.15 8.74
N SER A 15 -14.42 2.65 8.73
CA SER A 15 -14.81 3.88 9.41
C SER A 15 -16.01 3.67 10.34
N TYR A 16 -16.14 4.57 11.32
CA TYR A 16 -17.21 4.57 12.32
C TYR A 16 -17.74 5.99 12.54
N ASP A 17 -19.06 6.12 12.65
CA ASP A 17 -19.73 7.36 13.05
C ASP A 17 -19.99 7.40 14.56
N LYS A 18 -20.11 8.62 15.11
CA LYS A 18 -20.40 8.87 16.53
C LYS A 18 -19.38 8.27 17.50
N TYR A 19 -18.13 8.17 17.05
CA TYR A 19 -17.01 7.74 17.88
C TYR A 19 -16.36 8.96 18.52
N SER A 20 -15.85 8.80 19.73
CA SER A 20 -14.80 9.68 20.26
C SER A 20 -13.43 9.24 19.73
N ILE A 21 -12.41 10.08 19.91
CA ILE A 21 -11.03 9.71 19.60
C ILE A 21 -10.59 8.48 20.41
N LEU A 22 -11.04 8.35 21.66
CA LEU A 22 -10.70 7.20 22.51
C LEU A 22 -11.37 5.92 21.99
N ASP A 23 -12.62 5.98 21.57
CA ASP A 23 -13.30 4.82 20.95
C ASP A 23 -12.57 4.38 19.67
N CYS A 24 -12.10 5.35 18.89
CA CYS A 24 -11.35 5.09 17.66
C CYS A 24 -10.04 4.36 17.93
N VAL A 25 -9.28 4.83 18.92
CA VAL A 25 -8.03 4.22 19.37
C VAL A 25 -8.28 2.83 19.97
N GLU A 26 -9.27 2.69 20.83
CA GLU A 26 -9.65 1.43 21.47
C GLU A 26 -10.02 0.38 20.41
N ASP A 27 -10.79 0.75 19.38
CA ASP A 27 -11.12 -0.14 18.28
C ASP A 27 -9.93 -0.51 17.41
N CYS A 28 -9.01 0.42 17.17
CA CYS A 28 -7.76 0.14 16.47
C CYS A 28 -6.87 -0.82 17.27
N LEU A 29 -6.67 -0.58 18.57
CA LEU A 29 -5.89 -1.47 19.46
C LEU A 29 -6.46 -2.89 19.53
N ARG A 30 -7.75 -3.06 19.33
CA ARG A 30 -8.43 -4.36 19.28
C ARG A 30 -8.32 -5.07 17.93
N THR A 31 -7.97 -4.35 16.87
CA THR A 31 -7.93 -4.85 15.50
C THR A 31 -6.49 -5.17 15.13
N THR A 32 -6.19 -6.45 14.92
CA THR A 32 -4.81 -6.95 14.76
C THR A 32 -4.03 -6.29 13.61
N ARG A 33 -4.73 -5.88 12.55
CA ARG A 33 -4.16 -5.20 11.38
C ARG A 33 -3.99 -3.69 11.55
N CYS A 34 -4.61 -3.07 12.56
CA CYS A 34 -4.62 -1.62 12.67
C CYS A 34 -3.26 -1.07 13.13
N ARG A 35 -2.82 0.01 12.48
CA ARG A 35 -1.52 0.67 12.72
C ARG A 35 -1.66 2.15 13.06
N SER A 36 -2.70 2.81 12.57
CA SER A 36 -2.97 4.21 12.86
C SER A 36 -4.46 4.53 12.80
N VAL A 37 -4.84 5.71 13.27
CA VAL A 37 -6.20 6.22 13.21
C VAL A 37 -6.25 7.63 12.63
N ASN A 38 -7.33 7.92 11.89
CA ASN A 38 -7.73 9.29 11.56
C ASN A 38 -9.04 9.60 12.29
N TYR A 39 -9.13 10.76 12.91
CA TYR A 39 -10.31 11.20 13.63
C TYR A 39 -10.72 12.61 13.22
N HIS A 40 -11.96 12.77 12.78
CA HIS A 40 -12.51 14.07 12.42
C HIS A 40 -13.31 14.65 13.59
N GLN A 41 -12.78 15.69 14.24
CA GLN A 41 -13.32 16.21 15.49
C GLN A 41 -14.73 16.79 15.34
N GLY A 42 -14.99 17.53 14.26
CA GLY A 42 -16.29 18.17 14.03
C GLY A 42 -17.43 17.21 13.70
N ALA A 43 -17.11 15.98 13.28
CA ALA A 43 -18.10 15.00 12.83
C ALA A 43 -18.21 13.77 13.75
N HIS A 44 -17.36 13.69 14.79
CA HIS A 44 -17.24 12.49 15.64
C HIS A 44 -17.05 11.23 14.80
N PHE A 45 -16.10 11.29 13.87
CA PHE A 45 -15.92 10.30 12.83
C PHE A 45 -14.52 9.70 12.89
N CYS A 46 -14.45 8.37 12.89
CA CYS A 46 -13.22 7.61 13.03
C CYS A 46 -12.92 6.82 11.75
N GLN A 47 -11.65 6.75 11.37
CA GLN A 47 -11.13 5.79 10.41
C GLN A 47 -9.97 5.05 11.05
N THR A 48 -9.97 3.73 10.95
CA THR A 48 -8.84 2.89 11.34
C THR A 48 -8.05 2.52 10.10
N ASN A 49 -6.72 2.52 10.17
CA ASN A 49 -5.85 2.28 9.02
C ASN A 49 -4.93 1.08 9.25
N PHE A 50 -4.58 0.39 8.15
CA PHE A 50 -3.66 -0.76 8.18
C PHE A 50 -2.19 -0.37 7.98
N GLU A 51 -1.90 0.90 7.72
CA GLU A 51 -0.54 1.47 7.65
C GLU A 51 -0.36 2.67 8.59
N ASN A 52 0.86 3.15 8.67
CA ASN A 52 1.25 4.33 9.45
C ASN A 52 2.06 5.31 8.60
N ARG A 53 2.29 6.52 9.13
CA ARG A 53 3.03 7.60 8.46
C ARG A 53 4.51 7.28 8.21
N THR A 54 5.08 6.31 8.90
CA THR A 54 6.49 5.92 8.71
C THR A 54 6.64 5.01 7.48
N ASN A 55 5.68 4.12 7.26
CA ASN A 55 5.67 3.20 6.12
C ASN A 55 5.11 3.86 4.85
N GLU A 56 4.19 4.82 5.00
CA GLU A 56 3.48 5.48 3.89
C GLU A 56 3.55 7.02 4.04
N PRO A 57 4.76 7.62 3.99
CA PRO A 57 4.94 9.05 4.22
C PRO A 57 4.22 9.91 3.18
N ASP A 58 4.18 9.49 1.92
CA ASP A 58 3.53 10.22 0.82
C ASP A 58 2.01 10.32 0.98
N LEU A 59 1.42 9.42 1.76
CA LEU A 59 -0.02 9.41 2.05
C LEU A 59 -0.38 10.12 3.34
N TYR A 60 0.63 10.56 4.11
CA TYR A 60 0.44 11.35 5.31
C TYR A 60 0.41 12.84 4.94
N THR A 61 -0.80 13.39 4.82
CA THR A 61 -1.01 14.72 4.26
C THR A 61 -1.65 15.68 5.25
N GLU A 62 -1.42 16.98 5.07
CA GLU A 62 -2.17 18.03 5.76
C GLU A 62 -3.65 17.97 5.35
N ASN A 63 -4.53 17.86 6.35
CA ASN A 63 -5.98 17.84 6.17
C ASN A 63 -6.67 18.47 7.40
N TYR A 64 -7.07 19.73 7.26
CA TYR A 64 -7.65 20.50 8.36
C TYR A 64 -8.95 19.86 8.88
N GLY A 65 -9.12 19.82 10.20
CA GLY A 65 -10.27 19.20 10.87
C GLY A 65 -10.06 17.73 11.24
N TRP A 66 -8.99 17.11 10.75
CA TRP A 66 -8.57 15.76 11.11
C TRP A 66 -7.47 15.73 12.16
N ILE A 67 -7.43 14.63 12.89
CA ILE A 67 -6.42 14.30 13.88
C ILE A 67 -5.89 12.91 13.53
N TYR A 68 -4.59 12.81 13.30
CA TYR A 68 -3.90 11.55 13.05
C TYR A 68 -3.20 11.05 14.32
N SER A 69 -3.10 9.73 14.49
CA SER A 69 -2.20 9.13 15.48
C SER A 69 -1.75 7.74 15.06
N ASP A 70 -0.46 7.45 15.28
CA ASP A 70 0.05 6.07 15.28
C ASP A 70 -0.48 5.33 16.51
N ILE A 71 -0.73 4.03 16.38
CA ILE A 71 -1.28 3.24 17.50
C ILE A 71 -0.22 2.88 18.54
N GLU A 72 1.06 2.87 18.15
CA GLU A 72 2.20 2.57 19.03
C GLU A 72 2.40 3.63 20.12
N ASP A 73 1.84 4.83 19.91
CA ASP A 73 1.85 5.92 20.88
C ASP A 73 0.87 5.73 22.05
N TRP A 74 0.00 4.72 21.98
CA TRP A 74 -1.08 4.50 22.95
C TRP A 74 -0.82 3.30 23.84
N ASP A 75 -1.29 3.39 25.09
CA ASP A 75 -1.23 2.28 26.03
C ASP A 75 -2.15 1.13 25.56
N LYS A 76 -1.56 -0.06 25.37
CA LYS A 76 -2.30 -1.28 25.03
C LYS A 76 -3.34 -1.65 26.09
N GLY A 77 -3.18 -1.20 27.33
CA GLY A 77 -4.14 -1.37 28.42
C GLY A 77 -5.53 -0.80 28.12
N ILE A 78 -5.64 0.19 27.22
CA ILE A 78 -6.92 0.75 26.76
C ILE A 78 -7.81 -0.34 26.14
N ALA A 79 -7.23 -1.35 25.49
CA ALA A 79 -7.97 -2.46 24.91
C ALA A 79 -8.61 -3.39 25.95
N GLY A 80 -8.26 -3.25 27.24
CA GLY A 80 -8.77 -4.08 28.34
C GLY A 80 -8.41 -5.55 28.17
N ALA A 81 -9.41 -6.44 28.21
CA ALA A 81 -9.22 -7.88 27.99
C ALA A 81 -8.51 -8.22 26.67
N CYS A 82 -8.64 -7.35 25.66
CA CYS A 82 -8.02 -7.55 24.35
C CYS A 82 -6.52 -7.20 24.30
N SER A 83 -5.97 -6.55 25.33
CA SER A 83 -4.54 -6.23 25.42
C SER A 83 -3.63 -7.46 25.42
N VAL A 84 -4.18 -8.62 25.84
CA VAL A 84 -3.52 -9.92 25.88
C VAL A 84 -4.13 -10.92 24.90
N SER A 85 -4.87 -10.43 23.90
CA SER A 85 -5.51 -11.30 22.92
C SER A 85 -4.50 -11.98 22.01
N ASN A 86 -4.81 -13.21 21.61
CA ASN A 86 -4.05 -14.00 20.64
C ASN A 86 -4.79 -14.11 19.29
N CYS A 87 -5.62 -13.13 18.97
CA CYS A 87 -6.37 -13.11 17.72
C CYS A 87 -5.43 -13.18 16.52
N SER A 88 -5.85 -13.88 15.48
CA SER A 88 -5.10 -14.05 14.24
C SER A 88 -5.06 -12.75 13.45
N LEU A 89 -4.12 -12.65 12.51
CA LEU A 89 -4.11 -11.57 11.54
C LEU A 89 -5.47 -11.52 10.80
N ASN A 90 -6.02 -10.32 10.60
CA ASN A 90 -7.36 -10.04 10.06
C ASN A 90 -8.52 -10.26 11.03
N GLU A 91 -8.24 -10.47 12.32
CA GLU A 91 -9.26 -10.51 13.35
C GLU A 91 -9.25 -9.26 14.23
N LYS A 92 -10.43 -8.97 14.79
CA LYS A 92 -10.66 -8.00 15.85
C LYS A 92 -11.09 -8.73 17.12
N CYS A 93 -10.48 -8.35 18.22
CA CYS A 93 -10.86 -8.82 19.55
C CYS A 93 -12.11 -8.09 20.05
N ILE A 94 -13.11 -8.85 20.48
CA ILE A 94 -14.33 -8.35 21.10
C ILE A 94 -14.29 -8.72 22.59
N PRO A 95 -14.21 -7.74 23.52
CA PRO A 95 -14.21 -8.02 24.94
C PRO A 95 -15.55 -8.62 25.39
N LYS A 96 -15.48 -9.49 26.40
CA LYS A 96 -16.62 -10.13 27.07
C LYS A 96 -16.53 -9.86 28.58
N PRO A 97 -17.62 -10.09 29.34
CA PRO A 97 -17.59 -9.97 30.79
C PRO A 97 -16.47 -10.80 31.43
N PHE A 98 -16.04 -10.38 32.62
CA PHE A 98 -15.04 -11.10 33.44
C PHE A 98 -13.67 -11.27 32.76
N GLY A 99 -13.27 -10.31 31.92
CA GLY A 99 -11.94 -10.30 31.29
C GLY A 99 -11.78 -11.32 30.15
N GLN A 100 -12.86 -11.94 29.70
CA GLN A 100 -12.86 -12.83 28.55
C GLN A 100 -12.90 -12.04 27.23
N TYR A 101 -12.60 -12.71 26.12
CA TYR A 101 -12.73 -12.12 24.78
C TYR A 101 -13.04 -13.18 23.72
N THR A 102 -13.49 -12.73 22.56
CA THR A 102 -13.68 -13.54 21.35
C THR A 102 -13.03 -12.84 20.16
N CYS A 103 -12.42 -13.59 19.26
CA CYS A 103 -11.88 -13.07 18.01
C CYS A 103 -12.91 -13.23 16.89
N VAL A 104 -13.09 -12.19 16.09
CA VAL A 104 -13.97 -12.19 14.91
C VAL A 104 -13.24 -11.60 13.72
N LEU A 105 -13.53 -12.07 12.51
CA LEU A 105 -12.96 -11.49 11.29
C LEU A 105 -13.29 -10.00 11.20
N SER A 106 -12.27 -9.19 10.93
CA SER A 106 -12.38 -7.74 10.77
C SER A 106 -12.22 -7.27 9.33
N ASP A 107 -11.43 -7.99 8.53
CA ASP A 107 -11.06 -7.61 7.18
C ASP A 107 -10.71 -8.83 6.31
N CYS A 108 -10.50 -8.58 5.01
CA CYS A 108 -10.12 -9.61 4.03
C CYS A 108 -8.60 -9.66 3.77
N GLY A 109 -7.80 -8.92 4.55
CA GLY A 109 -6.39 -8.68 4.26
C GLY A 109 -6.16 -7.74 3.08
N ILE A 110 -4.90 -7.34 2.90
CA ILE A 110 -4.49 -6.44 1.81
C ILE A 110 -4.50 -7.24 0.49
N PRO A 111 -5.25 -6.78 -0.56
CA PRO A 111 -5.22 -7.43 -1.87
C PRO A 111 -3.80 -7.52 -2.42
N SER A 112 -3.34 -8.72 -2.74
CA SER A 112 -2.01 -8.96 -3.30
C SER A 112 -2.06 -10.12 -4.29
N ASN A 113 -1.85 -9.81 -5.57
CA ASN A 113 -1.61 -10.77 -6.64
C ASN A 113 -0.61 -10.14 -7.62
N GLU A 114 -0.02 -10.95 -8.50
CA GLU A 114 0.88 -10.48 -9.56
C GLU A 114 0.18 -9.40 -10.40
N GLY A 115 0.81 -8.24 -10.51
CA GLY A 115 0.31 -7.12 -11.30
C GLY A 115 -0.77 -6.28 -10.62
N PHE A 116 -1.15 -6.49 -9.35
CA PHE A 116 -2.05 -5.58 -8.65
C PHE A 116 -1.32 -4.31 -8.17
N SER A 117 -1.98 -3.16 -8.25
CA SER A 117 -1.51 -1.87 -7.77
C SER A 117 -2.52 -1.24 -6.81
N MET A 118 -1.99 -0.62 -5.75
CA MET A 118 -2.72 0.11 -4.72
C MET A 118 -2.58 1.65 -4.87
N GLU A 119 -2.01 2.13 -5.97
CA GLU A 119 -1.78 3.56 -6.22
C GLU A 119 -3.09 4.34 -6.43
N ASP A 120 -4.08 3.68 -7.07
CA ASP A 120 -5.37 4.26 -7.44
C ASP A 120 -6.47 4.08 -6.38
N ILE A 121 -6.12 3.70 -5.15
CA ILE A 121 -7.09 3.56 -4.06
C ILE A 121 -7.79 4.90 -3.81
N GLN A 122 -9.11 4.86 -3.64
CA GLN A 122 -9.93 6.04 -3.37
C GLN A 122 -10.05 6.32 -1.86
N GLU A 123 -10.40 7.54 -1.46
CA GLU A 123 -10.48 7.95 -0.04
C GLU A 123 -11.38 7.04 0.81
N TRP A 124 -12.48 6.54 0.24
CA TRP A 124 -13.48 5.75 0.96
C TRP A 124 -13.33 4.24 0.82
N ASP A 125 -12.33 3.83 0.06
CA ASP A 125 -11.98 2.43 -0.10
C ASP A 125 -11.47 1.86 1.22
N ALA A 126 -11.84 0.62 1.51
CA ALA A 126 -11.48 -0.03 2.75
C ALA A 126 -11.43 -1.56 2.61
N ILE A 127 -10.67 -2.19 3.49
CA ILE A 127 -10.47 -3.64 3.50
C ILE A 127 -11.32 -4.41 4.51
N GLY A 128 -12.06 -3.71 5.36
CA GLY A 128 -12.92 -4.29 6.39
C GLY A 128 -14.09 -5.10 5.82
N ILE A 129 -14.66 -5.99 6.65
CA ILE A 129 -15.84 -6.79 6.26
C ILE A 129 -16.96 -5.88 5.73
N ALA A 130 -17.56 -6.29 4.61
CA ALA A 130 -18.61 -5.55 3.88
C ALA A 130 -18.18 -4.18 3.30
N ARG A 131 -16.88 -3.86 3.32
CA ARG A 131 -16.29 -2.73 2.60
C ARG A 131 -15.84 -3.16 1.20
N GLY A 132 -15.45 -2.18 0.39
CA GLY A 132 -14.81 -2.43 -0.88
C GLY A 132 -13.66 -1.50 -1.15
N ILE A 133 -12.78 -1.91 -2.07
CA ILE A 133 -11.55 -1.22 -2.45
C ILE A 133 -11.36 -1.30 -3.96
N HIS A 134 -10.87 -0.23 -4.56
CA HIS A 134 -10.47 -0.21 -5.97
C HIS A 134 -9.00 -0.61 -6.08
N ILE A 135 -8.75 -1.64 -6.87
CA ILE A 135 -7.42 -2.16 -7.20
C ILE A 135 -7.30 -2.18 -8.72
N ARG A 136 -6.21 -1.64 -9.25
CA ARG A 136 -5.95 -1.66 -10.70
C ARG A 136 -4.76 -2.56 -11.02
N CYS A 137 -4.62 -2.87 -12.30
CA CYS A 137 -3.39 -3.47 -12.75
C CYS A 137 -2.25 -2.44 -12.76
N ALA A 138 -1.10 -2.83 -12.25
CA ALA A 138 0.13 -2.05 -12.30
C ALA A 138 0.53 -1.76 -13.75
N LEU A 139 1.37 -0.73 -13.93
CA LEU A 139 1.94 -0.39 -15.23
C LEU A 139 2.63 -1.63 -15.85
N GLY A 140 2.39 -1.84 -17.15
CA GLY A 140 2.89 -3.01 -17.87
C GLY A 140 1.97 -4.23 -17.84
N PHE A 141 0.82 -4.17 -17.16
CA PHE A 141 -0.21 -5.22 -17.19
C PHE A 141 -1.46 -4.75 -17.94
N ASN A 142 -2.08 -5.67 -18.68
CA ASN A 142 -3.41 -5.48 -19.25
C ASN A 142 -4.46 -5.84 -18.19
N GLN A 143 -5.43 -4.94 -18.01
CA GLN A 143 -6.56 -5.14 -17.10
C GLN A 143 -7.72 -5.86 -17.78
N GLN A 144 -8.23 -6.90 -17.13
CA GLN A 144 -9.47 -7.58 -17.47
C GLN A 144 -10.31 -7.75 -16.20
N GLY A 145 -11.63 -7.57 -16.29
CA GLY A 145 -12.53 -7.62 -15.12
C GLY A 145 -12.67 -6.27 -14.42
N SER A 146 -13.31 -6.29 -13.25
CA SER A 146 -13.60 -5.10 -12.45
C SER A 146 -12.48 -4.79 -11.46
N GLU A 147 -12.16 -3.51 -11.33
CA GLU A 147 -11.25 -2.98 -10.32
C GLU A 147 -11.84 -3.00 -8.89
N PHE A 148 -13.16 -3.21 -8.73
CA PHE A 148 -13.81 -3.05 -7.43
C PHE A 148 -13.96 -4.36 -6.66
N PHE A 149 -13.22 -4.48 -5.57
CA PHE A 149 -13.18 -5.68 -4.75
C PHE A 149 -14.10 -5.49 -3.56
N VAL A 150 -14.89 -6.51 -3.20
CA VAL A 150 -15.80 -6.45 -2.04
C VAL A 150 -15.39 -7.49 -1.01
N CYS A 151 -15.13 -7.05 0.22
CA CYS A 151 -14.75 -7.94 1.31
C CYS A 151 -15.98 -8.64 1.89
N ARG A 152 -16.02 -9.97 1.78
CA ARG A 152 -17.14 -10.80 2.25
C ARG A 152 -17.02 -11.12 3.75
N SER A 153 -18.13 -11.50 4.37
CA SER A 153 -18.20 -11.89 5.80
C SER A 153 -17.34 -13.08 6.19
N ASN A 154 -16.87 -13.88 5.24
CA ASN A 154 -15.96 -14.99 5.46
C ASN A 154 -14.46 -14.60 5.36
N GLY A 155 -14.14 -13.30 5.24
CA GLY A 155 -12.77 -12.81 5.12
C GLY A 155 -12.14 -13.01 3.74
N SER A 156 -12.95 -13.28 2.70
CA SER A 156 -12.46 -13.40 1.32
C SER A 156 -12.91 -12.25 0.42
N TRP A 157 -12.05 -11.85 -0.51
CA TRP A 157 -12.37 -10.86 -1.53
C TRP A 157 -13.29 -11.45 -2.62
N ARG A 158 -14.37 -10.75 -2.93
CA ARG A 158 -15.11 -10.92 -4.19
C ARG A 158 -14.50 -9.99 -5.23
N MET A 159 -13.91 -10.58 -6.25
CA MET A 159 -13.20 -9.88 -7.31
C MET A 159 -13.21 -10.72 -8.59
N ASP A 160 -13.01 -10.08 -9.72
CA ASP A 160 -12.83 -10.68 -11.05
C ASP A 160 -11.67 -10.03 -11.82
N LEU A 161 -10.89 -9.16 -11.17
CA LEU A 161 -9.70 -8.54 -11.75
C LEU A 161 -8.63 -9.59 -12.09
N ASN A 162 -8.23 -9.58 -13.35
CA ASN A 162 -7.10 -10.35 -13.86
C ASN A 162 -6.11 -9.41 -14.54
N CYS A 163 -4.87 -9.43 -14.07
CA CYS A 163 -3.79 -8.63 -14.60
C CYS A 163 -2.84 -9.56 -15.37
N THR A 164 -2.85 -9.46 -16.69
CA THR A 164 -1.93 -10.23 -17.54
C THR A 164 -0.82 -9.31 -18.02
N LEU A 165 0.43 -9.74 -17.90
CA LEU A 165 1.57 -8.97 -18.40
C LEU A 165 1.34 -8.59 -19.88
N ARG A 166 1.49 -7.30 -20.19
CA ARG A 166 1.46 -6.82 -21.56
C ARG A 166 2.73 -7.33 -22.25
N THR A 167 2.60 -7.93 -23.43
CA THR A 167 3.78 -8.25 -24.26
C THR A 167 4.64 -7.00 -24.39
N CYS A 168 5.95 -7.14 -24.15
CA CYS A 168 6.85 -6.01 -24.17
C CYS A 168 6.80 -5.29 -25.52
N PRO A 169 6.83 -3.94 -25.54
CA PRO A 169 6.93 -3.19 -26.78
C PRO A 169 8.14 -3.64 -27.61
N VAL A 170 8.09 -3.43 -28.93
CA VAL A 170 9.22 -3.78 -29.81
C VAL A 170 10.49 -3.06 -29.33
N GLY A 171 11.55 -3.83 -29.11
CA GLY A 171 12.83 -3.32 -28.57
C GLY A 171 12.95 -3.38 -27.04
N TYR A 172 11.90 -3.80 -26.33
CA TYR A 172 11.95 -4.11 -24.90
C TYR A 172 12.05 -5.63 -24.70
N THR A 173 12.79 -6.02 -23.67
CA THR A 173 12.97 -7.40 -23.25
C THR A 173 12.17 -7.66 -21.99
N GLU A 174 11.47 -8.80 -21.95
CA GLU A 174 10.80 -9.24 -20.73
C GLU A 174 11.86 -9.65 -19.69
N ALA A 175 11.77 -9.04 -18.51
CA ALA A 175 12.66 -9.28 -17.39
C ALA A 175 11.84 -9.74 -16.19
N THR A 176 12.21 -10.89 -15.60
CA THR A 176 11.36 -11.61 -14.64
C THR A 176 12.13 -12.04 -13.39
N SER A 177 11.44 -12.03 -12.25
CA SER A 177 11.80 -12.70 -11.00
C SER A 177 10.66 -13.60 -10.54
N ASN A 178 10.83 -14.28 -9.41
CA ASN A 178 9.85 -15.23 -8.87
C ASN A 178 8.44 -14.63 -8.63
N VAL A 179 8.33 -13.31 -8.48
CA VAL A 179 7.07 -12.62 -8.14
C VAL A 179 6.78 -11.36 -8.97
N THR A 180 7.70 -10.97 -9.85
CA THR A 180 7.60 -9.70 -10.60
C THR A 180 8.04 -9.91 -12.04
N LYS A 181 7.31 -9.30 -12.98
CA LYS A 181 7.68 -9.24 -14.39
C LYS A 181 7.55 -7.80 -14.88
N THR A 182 8.50 -7.38 -15.70
CA THR A 182 8.53 -6.04 -16.28
C THR A 182 9.20 -6.08 -17.65
N CYS A 183 9.15 -4.97 -18.38
CA CYS A 183 9.76 -4.81 -19.68
C CYS A 183 10.88 -3.78 -19.59
N LEU A 184 12.11 -4.20 -19.90
CA LEU A 184 13.29 -3.33 -19.85
C LEU A 184 13.90 -3.16 -21.23
N ARG A 185 14.37 -1.95 -21.51
CA ARG A 185 15.15 -1.63 -22.71
C ARG A 185 16.40 -0.89 -22.27
N PHE A 186 17.55 -1.39 -22.71
CA PHE A 186 18.82 -0.69 -22.53
C PHE A 186 19.01 0.29 -23.69
N VAL A 187 19.43 1.50 -23.37
CA VAL A 187 19.78 2.55 -24.34
C VAL A 187 21.25 2.88 -24.13
N ASP A 188 22.08 2.55 -25.11
CA ASP A 188 23.55 2.65 -25.04
C ASP A 188 24.07 4.04 -25.42
N THR A 189 23.24 4.91 -25.99
CA THR A 189 23.59 6.29 -26.33
C THR A 189 23.77 7.14 -25.07
N PRO A 190 24.98 7.68 -24.81
CA PRO A 190 25.23 8.53 -23.65
C PRO A 190 24.41 9.82 -23.73
N THR A 191 23.79 10.19 -22.61
CA THR A 191 22.98 11.41 -22.49
C THR A 191 23.00 11.95 -21.06
N LEU A 192 22.45 13.13 -20.85
CA LEU A 192 22.25 13.71 -19.52
C LEU A 192 20.96 13.16 -18.88
N TYR A 193 20.92 13.06 -17.56
CA TYR A 193 19.76 12.53 -16.83
C TYR A 193 18.40 13.11 -17.27
N PRO A 194 18.20 14.44 -17.40
CA PRO A 194 16.89 14.98 -17.80
C PRO A 194 16.46 14.54 -19.20
N ASN A 195 17.43 14.36 -20.10
CA ASN A 195 17.17 13.87 -21.46
C ASN A 195 16.83 12.38 -21.45
N ALA A 196 17.53 11.58 -20.64
CA ALA A 196 17.21 10.15 -20.46
C ALA A 196 15.77 9.97 -19.97
N THR A 197 15.34 10.75 -18.97
CA THR A 197 13.96 10.75 -18.49
C THR A 197 12.97 11.12 -19.59
N LEU A 198 13.26 12.18 -20.37
CA LEU A 198 12.39 12.61 -21.45
C LEU A 198 12.28 11.58 -22.57
N ASP A 199 13.40 10.94 -22.94
CA ASP A 199 13.46 9.91 -23.96
C ASP A 199 12.66 8.67 -23.55
N CYS A 200 12.82 8.20 -22.30
CA CYS A 200 12.01 7.09 -21.77
C CYS A 200 10.51 7.41 -21.75
N LYS A 201 10.15 8.64 -21.34
CA LYS A 201 8.76 9.13 -21.37
C LYS A 201 8.19 9.20 -22.78
N LYS A 202 9.00 9.59 -23.76
CA LYS A 202 8.61 9.63 -25.17
C LYS A 202 8.33 8.24 -25.75
N ASP A 203 9.04 7.22 -25.26
CA ASP A 203 8.82 5.81 -25.60
C ASP A 203 7.61 5.19 -24.85
N GLY A 204 6.91 5.97 -24.02
CA GLY A 204 5.75 5.52 -23.24
C GLY A 204 6.11 4.72 -21.98
N GLY A 205 7.37 4.79 -21.53
CA GLY A 205 7.84 4.24 -20.27
C GLY A 205 8.40 5.32 -19.34
N ASP A 206 9.20 4.92 -18.36
CA ASP A 206 10.01 5.82 -17.54
C ASP A 206 11.37 5.13 -17.25
N LEU A 207 12.32 5.86 -16.66
CA LEU A 207 13.51 5.26 -16.10
C LEU A 207 13.11 4.23 -15.02
N ILE A 208 13.88 3.16 -14.89
CA ILE A 208 13.55 2.11 -13.91
C ILE A 208 13.71 2.64 -12.47
N LYS A 209 12.68 2.47 -11.64
CA LYS A 209 12.76 2.64 -10.19
C LYS A 209 13.17 1.34 -9.52
N LEU A 210 14.15 1.42 -8.62
CA LEU A 210 14.68 0.27 -7.87
C LEU A 210 14.24 0.29 -6.40
N ASP A 211 12.93 0.45 -6.18
CA ASP A 211 12.29 0.58 -4.87
C ASP A 211 12.07 -0.76 -4.16
N THR A 212 11.99 -1.87 -4.89
CA THR A 212 11.78 -3.20 -4.32
C THR A 212 12.94 -4.16 -4.61
N GLU A 213 13.17 -5.11 -3.69
CA GLU A 213 14.20 -6.15 -3.85
C GLU A 213 14.00 -7.02 -5.11
N PRO A 214 12.76 -7.42 -5.50
CA PRO A 214 12.53 -8.09 -6.77
C PRO A 214 12.95 -7.26 -7.98
N LEU A 215 12.67 -5.94 -8.01
CA LEU A 215 13.06 -5.07 -9.12
C LEU A 215 14.57 -4.87 -9.20
N LYS A 216 15.26 -4.74 -8.06
CA LYS A 216 16.73 -4.71 -7.99
C LYS A 216 17.35 -5.97 -8.63
N ASN A 217 16.84 -7.15 -8.25
CA ASN A 217 17.33 -8.41 -8.78
C ASN A 217 17.05 -8.56 -10.29
N ILE A 218 15.88 -8.13 -10.76
CA ILE A 218 15.55 -8.09 -12.19
C ILE A 218 16.54 -7.19 -12.94
N PHE A 219 16.76 -5.97 -12.43
CA PHE A 219 17.64 -5.00 -13.05
C PHE A 219 19.09 -5.50 -13.16
N LEU A 220 19.65 -6.02 -12.07
CA LEU A 220 21.03 -6.53 -12.05
C LEU A 220 21.21 -7.67 -13.06
N LYS A 221 20.26 -8.61 -13.12
CA LYS A 221 20.30 -9.71 -14.09
C LYS A 221 20.13 -9.22 -15.53
N PHE A 222 19.27 -8.24 -15.75
CA PHE A 222 19.05 -7.65 -17.08
C PHE A 222 20.32 -6.96 -17.57
N ILE A 223 20.98 -6.18 -16.71
CA ILE A 223 22.08 -5.30 -17.10
C ILE A 223 23.42 -6.04 -17.28
N ASP A 224 23.57 -7.21 -16.66
CA ASP A 224 24.72 -8.11 -16.84
C ASP A 224 24.94 -8.50 -18.32
N GLY A 225 23.87 -8.50 -19.13
CA GLY A 225 23.95 -8.74 -20.57
C GLY A 225 24.44 -7.55 -21.40
N TYR A 226 24.58 -6.36 -20.82
CA TYR A 226 24.85 -5.10 -21.54
C TYR A 226 26.08 -4.34 -21.03
N ILE A 227 26.48 -4.53 -19.77
CA ILE A 227 27.65 -3.85 -19.21
C ILE A 227 28.86 -4.79 -19.26
N ASP A 228 29.96 -4.31 -19.83
CA ASP A 228 31.27 -4.92 -19.62
C ASP A 228 31.82 -4.50 -18.25
N THR A 229 32.07 -5.48 -17.38
CA THR A 229 32.59 -5.29 -16.01
C THR A 229 33.98 -4.65 -15.97
N THR A 230 34.65 -4.50 -17.11
CA THR A 230 35.95 -3.82 -17.24
C THR A 230 35.85 -2.31 -17.51
N THR A 231 34.65 -1.80 -17.82
CA THR A 231 34.38 -0.37 -18.05
C THR A 231 33.51 0.22 -16.96
N ASN A 232 33.90 1.39 -16.45
CA ASN A 232 33.16 2.10 -15.40
C ASN A 232 31.91 2.77 -16.00
N ASN A 233 30.88 1.97 -16.27
CA ASN A 233 29.66 2.42 -16.95
C ASN A 233 28.64 2.90 -15.91
N ASN A 234 28.35 4.20 -15.94
CA ASN A 234 27.27 4.78 -15.15
C ASN A 234 25.96 4.67 -15.93
N ILE A 235 24.89 4.26 -15.25
CA ILE A 235 23.55 4.12 -15.84
C ILE A 235 22.60 5.04 -15.11
N TRP A 236 21.80 5.77 -15.88
CA TRP A 236 20.69 6.55 -15.32
C TRP A 236 19.54 5.60 -14.96
N ILE A 237 19.16 5.62 -13.69
CA ILE A 237 17.96 4.99 -13.13
C ILE A 237 17.10 6.10 -12.52
N GLN A 238 15.83 5.83 -12.24
CA GLN A 238 14.96 6.84 -11.63
C GLN A 238 15.49 7.20 -10.24
N ALA A 239 15.83 8.48 -10.04
CA ALA A 239 16.18 9.00 -8.73
C ALA A 239 14.90 9.33 -7.94
N GLU A 240 14.94 9.13 -6.62
CA GLU A 240 14.00 9.80 -5.72
C GLU A 240 14.44 11.26 -5.59
N GLU A 241 13.50 12.20 -5.66
CA GLU A 241 13.78 13.56 -5.20
C GLU A 241 13.93 13.46 -3.67
N ASP A 242 15.18 13.43 -3.20
CA ASP A 242 15.46 13.77 -1.80
C ASP A 242 15.01 15.23 -1.63
N GLY A 243 13.81 15.42 -1.09
CA GLY A 243 13.33 16.73 -0.66
C GLY A 243 14.27 17.28 0.41
N GLU A 244 14.90 18.41 0.11
CA GLU A 244 15.61 19.25 1.08
C GLU A 244 14.70 19.70 2.25
#